data_AF-A0A257YMC1-F1
#
_entry.id   AF-A0A257YMC1-F1
#
_cell.length_a   1.000
_cell.length_b   1.000
_cell.length_c   1.000
_cell.angle_alpha   90.00
_cell.angle_beta   90.00
_cell.angle_gamma   90.00
#
_symmetry.space_group_name_H-M   'P 1'
#
loop_
_entity.id
_entity.type
_entity.pdbx_description
1 polymer ?
#
loop_
_entity_poly.entity_id
_entity_poly.type
_entity_poly.pdbx_seq_one_letter_code
_entity_poly.pdbx_strand_id
1 'polypeptide(L)'
;MSDAKQLSDARALRTEAWAQVRGDVERLRDGLDDKSIGQRIKERATDEVVDAIDTARDVAGENKTVIGLTVAALVGWLFRRPIGELVQDMLDR
;
A
#
# COMPACT_ATOMS: atom_id res chain seq x y z
N MET A 1 19.78 30.28 -46.30
CA MET A 1 19.33 31.11 -45.16
C MET A 1 18.09 30.55 -44.43
N SER A 2 17.34 29.60 -45.00
CA SER A 2 16.14 28.99 -44.38
C SER A 2 16.44 28.12 -43.16
N ASP A 3 17.47 27.27 -43.22
CA ASP A 3 17.68 26.23 -42.21
C ASP A 3 18.19 26.78 -40.87
N ALA A 4 19.02 27.83 -40.91
CA ALA A 4 19.49 28.51 -39.70
C ALA A 4 18.34 29.16 -38.93
N LYS A 5 17.32 29.66 -39.64
CA LYS A 5 16.11 30.23 -39.05
C LYS A 5 15.17 29.14 -38.50
N GLN A 6 14.99 28.03 -39.24
CA GLN A 6 14.24 26.89 -38.71
C GLN A 6 14.88 26.33 -37.44
N LEU A 7 16.22 26.26 -37.38
CA LEU A 7 16.93 25.78 -36.20
C LEU A 7 16.81 26.74 -35.01
N SER A 8 16.80 28.06 -35.24
CA SER A 8 16.56 29.03 -34.16
C SER A 8 15.15 28.93 -33.62
N ASP A 9 14.16 28.79 -34.50
CA ASP A 9 12.75 28.73 -34.13
C ASP A 9 12.45 27.42 -33.37
N ALA A 10 13.02 26.30 -33.81
CA ALA A 10 12.93 25.02 -33.10
C ALA A 10 13.57 25.06 -31.69
N ARG A 11 14.70 25.78 -31.54
CA ARG A 11 15.34 25.98 -30.24
C ARG A 11 14.52 26.85 -29.31
N ALA A 12 13.88 27.89 -29.84
CA ALA A 12 12.98 28.75 -29.07
C ALA A 12 11.79 27.93 -28.53
N LEU A 13 11.13 27.16 -29.40
CA LEU A 13 10.00 26.29 -29.04
C LEU A 13 10.37 25.26 -27.98
N ARG A 14 11.55 24.64 -28.10
CA ARG A 14 12.07 23.69 -27.09
C ARG A 14 12.29 24.38 -25.75
N THR A 15 12.85 25.59 -25.76
CA THR A 15 13.20 26.31 -24.53
C THR A 15 11.95 26.75 -23.79
N GLU A 16 10.94 27.21 -24.53
CA GLU A 16 9.62 27.56 -23.99
C GLU A 16 8.92 26.35 -23.35
N ALA A 17 8.82 25.23 -24.10
CA ALA A 17 8.26 23.98 -23.57
C ALA A 17 9.03 23.49 -22.33
N TRP A 18 10.35 23.64 -22.32
CA TRP A 18 11.17 23.20 -21.19
C TRP A 18 11.05 24.10 -19.97
N ALA A 19 10.82 25.40 -20.17
CA ALA A 19 10.51 26.32 -19.07
C ALA A 19 9.18 25.98 -18.39
N GLN A 20 8.15 25.61 -19.18
CA GLN A 20 6.86 25.20 -18.63
C GLN A 20 6.97 23.93 -17.78
N VAL A 21 7.63 22.89 -18.30
CA VAL A 21 7.81 21.63 -17.56
C VAL A 21 8.63 21.85 -16.29
N ARG A 22 9.67 22.70 -16.35
CA ARG A 22 10.45 23.04 -15.15
C ARG A 22 9.61 23.71 -14.08
N GLY A 23 8.76 24.68 -14.47
CA GLY A 23 7.85 25.34 -13.54
C GLY A 23 6.82 24.38 -12.93
N ASP A 24 6.38 23.36 -13.68
CA ASP A 24 5.49 22.33 -13.16
C ASP A 24 6.20 21.42 -12.16
N VAL A 25 7.45 21.04 -12.44
CA VAL A 25 8.28 20.24 -11.52
C VAL A 25 8.59 21.01 -10.24
N GLU A 26 8.90 22.30 -10.31
CA GLU A 26 9.14 23.14 -9.13
C GLU A 26 7.86 23.29 -8.29
N ARG A 27 6.71 23.55 -8.91
CA ARG A 27 5.42 23.58 -8.19
C ARG A 27 5.08 22.25 -7.51
N LEU A 28 5.37 21.13 -8.18
CA LEU A 28 5.20 19.80 -7.57
C LEU A 28 6.16 19.61 -6.40
N ARG A 29 7.43 19.99 -6.55
CA ARG A 29 8.43 19.87 -5.47
C ARG A 29 8.05 20.71 -4.26
N ASP A 30 7.68 21.97 -4.46
CA ASP A 30 7.29 22.87 -3.38
C ASP A 30 6.02 22.35 -2.67
N GLY A 31 5.06 21.80 -3.42
CA GLY A 31 3.88 21.15 -2.84
C GLY A 31 4.19 19.85 -2.07
N LEU A 32 5.25 19.13 -2.44
CA LEU A 32 5.72 17.92 -1.76
C LEU A 32 6.55 18.23 -0.51
N ASP A 33 7.31 19.32 -0.51
CA ASP A 33 8.06 19.79 0.65
C ASP A 33 7.11 20.33 1.74
N ASP A 34 6.00 20.97 1.36
CA ASP A 34 4.99 21.47 2.31
C ASP A 34 4.15 20.33 2.93
N LYS A 35 3.83 19.27 2.16
CA LYS A 35 3.28 18.00 2.67
C LYS A 35 3.71 16.82 1.80
N SER A 36 4.53 15.93 2.35
CA SER A 36 4.94 14.71 1.65
C SER A 36 3.72 13.86 1.22
N ILE A 37 3.73 13.34 -0.01
CA ILE A 37 2.75 12.33 -0.47
C ILE A 37 2.69 11.15 0.52
N GLY A 38 3.83 10.79 1.12
CA GLY A 38 3.92 9.75 2.14
C GLY A 38 3.05 10.03 3.36
N GLN A 39 3.03 11.27 3.89
CA GLN A 39 2.12 11.63 4.98
C GLN A 39 0.65 11.58 4.56
N ARG A 40 0.33 12.03 3.33
CA ARG A 40 -1.07 11.99 2.83
C ARG A 40 -1.60 10.57 2.65
N ILE A 41 -0.75 9.66 2.16
CA ILE A 41 -1.09 8.23 2.03
C ILE A 41 -1.17 7.61 3.42
N LYS A 42 -0.26 7.95 4.34
CA LYS A 42 -0.27 7.44 5.71
C LYS A 42 -1.52 7.88 6.47
N GLU A 43 -1.94 9.14 6.38
CA GLU A 43 -3.15 9.64 7.04
C GLU A 43 -4.39 8.90 6.52
N ARG A 44 -4.57 8.81 5.19
CA ARG A 44 -5.69 8.04 4.60
C ARG A 44 -5.65 6.55 4.93
N ALA A 45 -4.47 5.93 4.86
CA ALA A 45 -4.34 4.51 5.16
C ALA A 45 -4.52 4.22 6.64
N THR A 46 -4.14 5.12 7.54
CA THR A 46 -4.27 4.89 8.99
C THR A 46 -5.73 4.95 9.40
N ASP A 47 -6.47 5.97 8.98
CA ASP A 47 -7.89 6.10 9.34
C ASP A 47 -8.73 4.96 8.76
N GLU A 48 -8.50 4.59 7.51
CA GLU A 48 -9.25 3.50 6.86
C GLU A 48 -8.88 2.11 7.41
N VAL A 49 -7.63 1.92 7.86
CA VAL A 49 -7.21 0.69 8.54
C VAL A 49 -7.79 0.60 9.95
N VAL A 50 -7.89 1.72 10.69
CA VAL A 50 -8.48 1.73 12.03
C VAL A 50 -9.97 1.36 11.96
N ASP A 51 -10.73 1.97 11.05
CA ASP A 51 -12.15 1.66 10.86
C ASP A 51 -12.37 0.21 10.41
N ALA A 52 -11.50 -0.31 9.54
CA ALA A 52 -11.54 -1.71 9.13
C ALA A 52 -11.23 -2.68 10.27
N ILE A 53 -10.29 -2.31 11.17
CA ILE A 53 -9.95 -3.10 12.35
C ILE A 53 -11.10 -3.10 13.36
N ASP A 54 -11.72 -1.96 13.62
CA ASP A 54 -12.86 -1.87 14.54
C ASP A 54 -14.07 -2.64 13.99
N THR A 55 -14.35 -2.52 12.70
CA THR A 55 -15.39 -3.32 12.02
C THR A 55 -15.09 -4.82 12.12
N ALA A 56 -13.83 -5.23 11.89
CA ALA A 56 -13.43 -6.62 12.02
C ALA A 56 -13.56 -7.13 13.46
N ARG A 57 -13.30 -6.27 14.46
CA ARG A 57 -13.49 -6.57 15.88
C ARG A 57 -14.95 -6.76 16.24
N ASP A 58 -15.84 -5.92 15.72
CA ASP A 58 -17.28 -6.03 15.96
C ASP A 58 -17.85 -7.31 15.36
N VAL A 59 -17.50 -7.63 14.11
CA VAL A 59 -17.88 -8.89 13.46
C VAL A 59 -17.33 -10.10 14.22
N ALA A 60 -16.08 -10.00 14.72
CA ALA A 60 -15.49 -11.03 15.57
C ALA A 60 -16.18 -11.14 16.94
N GLY A 61 -16.73 -10.04 17.45
CA GLY A 61 -17.50 -9.97 18.69
C GLY A 61 -18.83 -10.71 18.61
N GLU A 62 -19.53 -10.60 17.48
CA GLU A 62 -20.81 -11.27 17.23
C GLU A 62 -20.65 -12.77 16.95
N ASN A 63 -19.57 -13.17 16.28
CA ASN A 63 -19.35 -14.54 15.83
C ASN A 63 -18.09 -15.19 16.41
N LYS A 64 -17.80 -14.92 17.70
CA LYS A 64 -16.61 -15.41 18.42
C LYS A 64 -16.40 -16.92 18.26
N THR A 65 -17.48 -17.69 18.28
CA THR A 65 -17.42 -19.15 18.13
C THR A 65 -16.99 -19.56 16.72
N VAL A 66 -17.57 -18.96 15.68
CA VAL A 66 -17.26 -19.31 14.28
C VAL A 66 -15.84 -18.90 13.93
N ILE A 67 -15.40 -17.70 14.33
CA ILE A 67 -14.02 -17.24 14.11
C ILE A 67 -13.05 -18.09 14.94
N GLY A 68 -13.37 -18.36 16.21
CA GLY A 68 -12.54 -19.20 17.07
C GLY A 68 -12.32 -20.59 16.48
N LEU A 69 -13.39 -21.23 15.98
CA LEU A 69 -13.30 -22.51 15.28
C LEU A 69 -12.49 -22.42 13.99
N THR A 70 -12.65 -21.34 13.22
CA THR A 70 -11.90 -21.15 11.97
C THR A 70 -10.41 -20.97 12.23
N VAL A 71 -10.04 -20.14 13.21
CA VAL A 71 -8.64 -19.97 13.63
C VAL A 71 -8.08 -21.28 14.17
N ALA A 72 -8.82 -21.99 15.01
CA ALA A 72 -8.41 -23.29 15.52
C ALA A 72 -8.21 -24.32 14.39
N ALA A 73 -9.08 -24.32 13.37
CA ALA A 73 -8.94 -25.17 12.20
C ALA A 73 -7.71 -24.80 11.36
N LEU A 74 -7.43 -23.50 11.18
CA LEU A 74 -6.23 -23.04 10.46
C LEU A 74 -4.95 -23.41 11.22
N VAL A 75 -4.92 -23.23 12.54
CA VAL A 75 -3.81 -23.65 13.40
C VAL A 75 -3.66 -25.17 13.34
N GLY A 76 -4.74 -25.92 13.51
CA GLY A 76 -4.72 -27.38 13.42
C GLY A 76 -4.24 -27.88 12.05
N TRP A 77 -4.64 -27.22 10.96
CA TRP A 77 -4.18 -27.55 9.61
C TRP A 77 -2.70 -27.21 9.39
N LEU A 78 -2.25 -26.05 9.87
CA LEU A 78 -0.85 -25.63 9.78
C LEU A 78 0.07 -26.59 10.56
N PHE A 79 -0.36 -26.96 11.76
CA PHE A 79 0.35 -27.87 12.65
C PHE A 79 -0.07 -29.34 12.46
N ARG A 80 -0.70 -29.71 11.34
CA ARG A 80 -1.26 -31.06 11.13
C ARG A 80 -0.26 -32.20 11.30
N ARG A 81 1.02 -31.96 10.97
CA ARG A 81 2.10 -32.96 11.12
C ARG A 81 2.54 -33.10 12.59
N PRO A 82 3.00 -32.05 13.28
CA PRO A 82 3.40 -32.17 14.68
C PRO A 82 2.25 -32.57 15.61
N ILE A 83 1.01 -32.16 15.32
CA ILE A 83 -0.17 -32.61 16.07
C ILE A 83 -0.42 -34.10 15.85
N GLY A 84 -0.28 -34.59 14.62
CA GLY A 84 -0.43 -36.02 14.31
C GLY A 84 0.61 -36.88 15.02
N GLU A 85 1.87 -36.42 15.06
CA GLU A 85 2.96 -37.09 15.79
C GLU A 85 2.68 -37.12 17.30
N LEU A 86 2.24 -35.99 17.89
CA LEU A 86 1.85 -35.91 19.32
C LEU A 86 0.70 -36.86 19.67
N VAL A 87 -0.29 -36.98 18.78
CA VAL A 87 -1.45 -37.86 19.00
C VAL A 87 -1.04 -39.34 18.89
N GLN A 88 -0.16 -39.69 17.94
CA GLN A 88 0.37 -41.05 17.84
C GLN A 88 1.21 -41.42 19.07
N ASP A 89 2.08 -40.52 19.53
CA ASP A 89 2.93 -40.74 20.72
C ASP A 89 2.11 -40.88 22.02
N MET A 90 0.94 -40.22 22.10
CA MET A 90 -0.02 -40.43 23.20
C MET A 90 -0.83 -41.73 23.08
N LEU A 91 -1.07 -42.23 21.87
CA LEU A 91 -1.85 -43.45 21.62
C LEU A 91 -1.00 -44.73 21.76
N ASP A 92 0.30 -44.63 21.52
CA ASP A 92 1.27 -45.73 21.67
C ASP A 92 1.76 -45.91 23.12
N ARG A 93 1.15 -45.19 24.09
CA ARG A 93 1.44 -45.29 25.53
C ARG A 93 0.32 -45.98 26.30
#